data_AF-A0A2N1C500-F1
#
_entry.id   AF-A0A2N1C500-F1
#
_cell.length_a   1.000
_cell.length_b   1.000
_cell.length_c   1.000
_cell.angle_alpha   90.00
_cell.angle_beta   90.00
_cell.angle_gamma   90.00
#
_symmetry.space_group_name_H-M   'P 1'
#
loop_
_entity.id
_entity.type
_entity.pdbx_description
1 polymer ?
#
loop_
_entity_poly.entity_id
_entity_poly.type
_entity_poly.pdbx_seq_one_letter_code
_entity_poly.pdbx_strand_id
1 'polypeptide(L)'
;MTIVEKLEVYKDKSILYQGGESFEFIEGPQSKAAKQRYAQIKKSLEEGFFKSFILQCLAKPEFDFELDAEIQKELDELIESITSEVGRAIVALCVMQLVLKSINSEQSIRLHKGGSGGSNFSWSEGISMRVLDKNFITPTLREFDLIKLNRDGFMMTRTLAENYPYCSLYKAAIRGKKDSWTCIVNKLESGELNAKHALEYSIKKLNNNTKKFNDLTTACINKLDEKKSYFSNKKNSLAFITNLVSNTDYAARIFEVSMHALFQVLSEKNCFEGELKALSQMRSANKKHKNIGDIEIVSTTNDRMVFESWDAKFGKAYLRDELDELGDKLELQPMAQLVGFVVDSEPMLSKDVVQKQEELANVFNVEVKILSFEQWVDITFERVSEYISEADLSNEWINNLVLSLGQRKRKFAPIDEPCDTWVKEITAELNKL
;
A
#
# COMPACT_ATOMS: atom_id res chain seq x y z
N MET A 1 -25.10 16.77 -36.48
CA MET A 1 -24.10 15.71 -36.26
C MET A 1 -23.71 15.76 -34.80
N THR A 2 -24.04 14.73 -34.03
CA THR A 2 -23.60 14.60 -32.63
C THR A 2 -22.08 14.47 -32.68
N ILE A 3 -21.35 15.48 -32.19
CA ILE A 3 -19.89 15.41 -32.13
C ILE A 3 -19.56 14.33 -31.11
N VAL A 4 -19.16 13.16 -31.61
CA VAL A 4 -18.58 12.09 -30.80
C VAL A 4 -17.23 12.57 -30.33
N GLU A 5 -16.99 12.51 -29.02
CA GLU A 5 -15.70 12.83 -28.44
C GLU A 5 -14.59 12.02 -29.11
N LYS A 6 -13.49 12.67 -29.51
CA LYS A 6 -12.42 12.06 -30.31
C LYS A 6 -11.04 12.54 -29.87
N LEU A 7 -10.08 11.62 -29.77
CA LEU A 7 -8.67 11.93 -29.56
C LEU A 7 -7.88 11.49 -30.79
N GLU A 8 -7.32 12.46 -31.51
CA GLU A 8 -6.39 12.22 -32.61
C GLU A 8 -4.96 12.30 -32.11
N VAL A 9 -4.14 11.30 -32.45
CA VAL A 9 -2.74 11.22 -32.02
C VAL A 9 -1.87 11.31 -33.27
N TYR A 10 -1.02 12.34 -33.28
CA TYR A 10 -0.04 12.61 -34.32
C TYR A 10 1.36 12.32 -33.79
N LYS A 11 2.38 12.50 -34.64
CA LYS A 11 3.78 12.23 -34.28
C LYS A 11 4.33 13.20 -33.21
N ASP A 12 3.82 14.42 -33.19
CA ASP A 12 4.34 15.55 -32.42
C ASP A 12 3.26 16.24 -31.56
N LYS A 13 2.04 15.71 -31.56
CA LYS A 13 0.92 16.27 -30.82
C LYS A 13 -0.25 15.31 -30.67
N SER A 14 -1.15 15.63 -29.75
CA SER A 14 -2.49 15.04 -29.68
C SER A 14 -3.56 16.14 -29.75
N ILE A 15 -4.69 15.88 -30.39
CA ILE A 15 -5.82 16.80 -30.47
C ILE A 15 -7.07 16.13 -29.90
N LEU A 16 -7.62 16.69 -28.84
CA LEU A 16 -8.89 16.26 -28.23
C LEU A 16 -10.03 17.12 -28.76
N TYR A 17 -11.03 16.49 -29.35
CA TYR A 17 -12.30 17.09 -29.74
C TYR A 17 -13.36 16.73 -28.71
N GLN A 18 -13.82 17.73 -27.95
CA GLN A 18 -14.78 17.55 -26.85
C GLN A 18 -15.68 18.78 -26.76
N GLY A 19 -17.00 18.57 -26.62
CA GLY A 19 -17.95 19.69 -26.42
C GLY A 19 -18.06 20.68 -27.58
N GLY A 20 -17.60 20.31 -28.79
CA GLY A 20 -17.53 21.23 -29.93
C GLY A 20 -16.25 22.07 -29.98
N GLU A 21 -15.34 21.90 -29.03
CA GLU A 21 -14.03 22.54 -28.97
C GLU A 21 -12.91 21.56 -29.32
N SER A 22 -11.74 22.09 -29.70
CA SER A 22 -10.53 21.31 -29.95
C SER A 22 -9.39 21.78 -29.06
N PHE A 23 -8.76 20.85 -28.35
CA PHE A 23 -7.63 21.09 -27.46
C PHE A 23 -6.39 20.42 -28.02
N GLU A 24 -5.36 21.20 -28.31
CA GLU A 24 -4.10 20.73 -28.88
C GLU A 24 -3.03 20.57 -27.80
N PHE A 25 -2.41 19.40 -27.74
CA PHE A 25 -1.36 19.03 -26.79
C PHE A 25 -0.07 18.74 -27.55
N ILE A 26 0.87 19.68 -27.54
CA ILE A 26 2.13 19.58 -28.28
C ILE A 26 3.14 18.74 -27.49
N GLU A 27 3.78 17.78 -28.16
CA GLU A 27 4.92 17.03 -27.65
C GLU A 27 6.22 17.83 -27.84
N GLY A 28 7.10 17.78 -26.85
CA GLY A 28 8.39 18.44 -26.90
C GLY A 28 8.86 19.00 -25.55
N PRO A 29 9.98 19.73 -25.56
CA PRO A 29 10.51 20.39 -24.39
C PRO A 29 9.50 21.36 -23.78
N GLN A 30 9.47 21.45 -22.46
CA GLN A 30 8.59 22.40 -21.76
C GLN A 30 8.77 23.83 -22.28
N SER A 31 7.65 24.50 -22.53
CA SER A 31 7.60 25.90 -22.91
C SER A 31 8.11 26.80 -21.77
N LYS A 32 8.43 28.06 -22.08
CA LYS A 32 8.82 29.03 -21.05
C LYS A 32 7.70 29.27 -20.03
N ALA A 33 6.46 29.36 -20.50
CA ALA A 33 5.29 29.54 -19.64
C ALA A 33 5.09 28.33 -18.72
N ALA A 34 5.16 27.10 -19.26
CA ALA A 34 5.06 25.88 -18.47
C ALA A 34 6.18 25.77 -17.42
N LYS A 35 7.41 26.16 -17.75
CA LYS A 35 8.53 26.22 -16.80
C LYS A 35 8.28 27.22 -15.67
N GLN A 36 7.72 28.39 -15.99
CA GLN A 36 7.39 29.42 -14.98
C GLN A 36 6.28 28.91 -14.04
N ARG A 37 5.18 28.37 -14.58
CA ARG A 37 4.11 27.78 -13.75
C ARG A 37 4.63 26.61 -12.90
N TYR A 38 5.46 25.74 -13.47
CA TYR A 38 6.07 24.63 -12.72
C TYR A 38 6.95 25.12 -11.57
N ALA A 39 7.77 26.15 -11.81
CA ALA A 39 8.61 26.75 -10.77
C ALA A 39 7.77 27.39 -9.66
N GLN A 40 6.69 28.10 -10.01
CA GLN A 40 5.75 28.68 -9.04
C GLN A 40 5.08 27.59 -8.19
N ILE A 41 4.57 26.54 -8.82
CA ILE A 41 3.95 25.40 -8.14
C ILE A 41 4.95 24.74 -7.19
N LYS A 42 6.16 24.44 -7.66
CA LYS A 42 7.19 23.82 -6.85
C LYS A 42 7.55 24.67 -5.65
N LYS A 43 7.76 25.98 -5.85
CA LYS A 43 8.07 26.92 -4.77
C LYS A 43 6.96 26.94 -3.72
N SER A 44 5.70 27.02 -4.14
CA SER A 44 4.55 27.03 -3.23
C SER A 44 4.44 25.73 -2.41
N LEU A 45 4.74 24.58 -3.02
CA LEU A 45 4.79 23.30 -2.32
C LEU A 45 5.98 23.20 -1.34
N GLU A 46 7.16 23.70 -1.72
CA GLU A 46 8.34 23.80 -0.85
C GLU A 46 8.09 24.70 0.36
N GLU A 47 7.31 25.77 0.18
CA GLU A 47 6.85 26.67 1.26
C GLU A 47 5.73 26.06 2.11
N GLY A 48 5.31 24.81 1.84
CA GLY A 48 4.37 24.07 2.67
C GLY A 48 2.90 24.36 2.38
N PHE A 49 2.54 24.82 1.18
CA PHE A 49 1.15 25.10 0.79
C PHE A 49 0.20 23.95 1.14
N PHE A 50 0.50 22.73 0.70
CA PHE A 50 -0.45 21.62 0.82
C PHE A 50 -0.65 21.19 2.29
N LYS A 51 0.43 21.13 3.06
CA LYS A 51 0.38 20.88 4.50
C LYS A 51 -0.45 21.94 5.24
N SER A 52 -0.20 23.21 4.93
CA SER A 52 -0.94 24.33 5.53
C SER A 52 -2.41 24.30 5.17
N PHE A 53 -2.73 23.96 3.91
CA PHE A 53 -4.09 23.80 3.43
C PHE A 53 -4.84 22.71 4.21
N ILE A 54 -4.23 21.52 4.38
CA ILE A 54 -4.84 20.44 5.17
C ILE A 54 -5.10 20.90 6.60
N LEU A 55 -4.11 21.49 7.28
CA LEU A 55 -4.29 21.97 8.65
C LEU A 55 -5.46 22.96 8.79
N GLN A 56 -5.62 23.87 7.83
CA GLN A 56 -6.75 24.80 7.79
C GLN A 56 -8.08 24.09 7.60
N CYS A 57 -8.17 23.13 6.67
CA CYS A 57 -9.38 22.33 6.47
C CYS A 57 -9.75 21.54 7.73
N LEU A 58 -8.77 20.96 8.41
CA LEU A 58 -9.01 20.15 9.61
C LEU A 58 -9.39 20.98 10.84
N ALA A 59 -8.99 22.25 10.89
CA ALA A 59 -9.39 23.18 11.94
C ALA A 59 -10.85 23.65 11.82
N LYS A 60 -11.47 23.52 10.64
CA LYS A 60 -12.84 23.97 10.36
C LYS A 60 -13.75 22.77 10.01
N PRO A 61 -14.61 22.32 10.94
CA PRO A 61 -15.46 21.14 10.69
C PRO A 61 -16.50 21.38 9.58
N GLU A 62 -16.99 22.61 9.43
CA GLU A 62 -18.02 22.97 8.47
C GLU A 62 -17.43 23.52 7.17
N PHE A 63 -18.17 23.39 6.07
CA PHE A 63 -17.86 24.04 4.79
C PHE A 63 -18.40 25.46 4.80
N ASP A 64 -17.62 26.41 4.31
CA ASP A 64 -18.05 27.79 4.06
C ASP A 64 -18.50 28.01 2.60
N PHE A 65 -18.65 26.92 1.85
CA PHE A 65 -19.12 26.88 0.47
C PHE A 65 -20.07 25.70 0.24
N GLU A 66 -20.85 25.80 -0.84
CA GLU A 66 -21.65 24.70 -1.38
C GLU A 66 -21.03 24.24 -2.70
N LEU A 67 -20.91 22.92 -2.88
CA LEU A 67 -20.54 22.34 -4.16
C LEU A 67 -21.80 22.00 -4.94
N ASP A 68 -21.70 22.11 -6.26
CA ASP A 68 -22.72 21.54 -7.15
C ASP A 68 -22.95 20.06 -6.82
N ALA A 69 -24.22 19.63 -6.81
CA ALA A 69 -24.60 18.29 -6.36
C ALA A 69 -24.00 17.19 -7.25
N GLU A 70 -23.83 17.44 -8.55
CA GLU A 70 -23.17 16.50 -9.46
C GLU A 70 -21.68 16.40 -9.13
N ILE A 71 -21.00 17.54 -8.91
CA ILE A 71 -19.60 17.56 -8.47
C ILE A 71 -19.40 16.78 -7.17
N GLN A 72 -20.27 17.05 -6.19
CA GLN A 72 -20.18 16.39 -4.89
C GLN A 72 -20.30 14.87 -5.06
N LYS A 73 -21.26 14.42 -5.86
CA LYS A 73 -21.45 13.00 -6.16
C LYS A 73 -20.20 12.39 -6.81
N GLU A 74 -19.59 13.04 -7.79
CA GLU A 74 -18.38 12.51 -8.44
C GLU A 74 -17.18 12.42 -7.49
N LEU A 75 -17.02 13.40 -6.60
CA LEU A 75 -15.99 13.38 -5.55
C LEU A 75 -16.25 12.26 -4.53
N ASP A 76 -17.50 12.10 -4.10
CA ASP A 76 -17.92 11.04 -3.18
C ASP A 76 -17.67 9.66 -3.80
N GLU A 77 -18.14 9.41 -5.02
CA GLU A 77 -17.91 8.14 -5.72
C GLU A 77 -16.41 7.83 -5.86
N LEU A 78 -15.61 8.84 -6.23
CA LEU A 78 -14.17 8.67 -6.36
C LEU A 78 -13.51 8.28 -5.04
N ILE A 79 -13.81 9.01 -3.95
CA ILE A 79 -13.19 8.78 -2.63
C ILE A 79 -13.68 7.47 -2.00
N GLU A 80 -14.96 7.16 -2.11
CA GLU A 80 -15.55 5.93 -1.56
C GLU A 80 -15.14 4.68 -2.35
N SER A 81 -14.59 4.83 -3.55
CA SER A 81 -14.01 3.73 -4.32
C SER A 81 -12.66 3.21 -3.81
N ILE A 82 -12.08 3.86 -2.79
CA ILE A 82 -10.85 3.39 -2.17
C ILE A 82 -11.13 2.07 -1.43
N THR A 83 -10.45 1.02 -1.86
CA THR A 83 -10.44 -0.29 -1.20
C THR A 83 -9.01 -0.70 -0.84
N SER A 84 -8.85 -1.90 -0.29
CA SER A 84 -7.55 -2.57 -0.08
C SER A 84 -6.78 -2.78 -1.39
N GLU A 85 -7.47 -2.87 -2.54
CA GLU A 85 -6.86 -3.23 -3.82
C GLU A 85 -6.83 -2.12 -4.88
N VAL A 86 -7.83 -1.22 -4.89
CA VAL A 86 -8.06 -0.27 -5.98
C VAL A 86 -8.41 1.13 -5.48
N GLY A 87 -8.41 2.13 -6.37
CA GLY A 87 -8.84 3.50 -6.07
C GLY A 87 -7.75 4.43 -5.52
N ARG A 88 -6.85 3.96 -4.65
CA ARG A 88 -5.89 4.85 -3.96
C ARG A 88 -5.07 5.76 -4.88
N ALA A 89 -4.51 5.21 -5.95
CA ALA A 89 -3.66 5.97 -6.88
C ALA A 89 -4.46 7.02 -7.68
N ILE A 90 -5.70 6.72 -8.09
CA ILE A 90 -6.52 7.66 -8.85
C ILE A 90 -7.07 8.77 -7.96
N VAL A 91 -7.44 8.47 -6.70
CA VAL A 91 -7.83 9.51 -5.74
C VAL A 91 -6.65 10.42 -5.42
N ALA A 92 -5.46 9.85 -5.18
CA ALA A 92 -4.25 10.64 -4.93
C ALA A 92 -3.88 11.53 -6.13
N LEU A 93 -4.04 11.03 -7.36
CA LEU A 93 -3.89 11.83 -8.57
C LEU A 93 -4.90 12.97 -8.63
N CYS A 94 -6.18 12.71 -8.32
CA CYS A 94 -7.19 13.76 -8.26
C CYS A 94 -6.84 14.85 -7.23
N VAL A 95 -6.43 14.46 -6.02
CA VAL A 95 -5.97 15.40 -4.99
C VAL A 95 -4.78 16.22 -5.48
N MET A 96 -3.79 15.57 -6.12
CA MET A 96 -2.67 16.28 -6.72
C MET A 96 -3.15 17.32 -7.74
N GLN A 97 -4.05 16.95 -8.65
CA GLN A 97 -4.55 17.85 -9.68
C GLN A 97 -5.32 19.05 -9.08
N LEU A 98 -6.10 18.81 -8.03
CA LEU A 98 -6.77 19.86 -7.26
C LEU A 98 -5.78 20.81 -6.58
N VAL A 99 -4.69 20.28 -5.99
CA VAL A 99 -3.60 21.08 -5.41
C VAL A 99 -2.95 21.95 -6.48
N LEU A 100 -2.61 21.37 -7.64
CA LEU A 100 -1.95 22.09 -8.73
C LEU A 100 -2.83 23.26 -9.23
N LYS A 101 -4.11 23.01 -9.51
CA LYS A 101 -5.06 24.05 -9.93
C LYS A 101 -5.33 25.09 -8.85
N SER A 102 -5.24 24.71 -7.56
CA SER A 102 -5.38 25.64 -6.43
C SER A 102 -4.20 26.61 -6.31
N ILE A 103 -3.01 26.22 -6.77
CA ILE A 103 -1.81 27.06 -6.78
C ILE A 103 -1.75 27.89 -8.07
N ASN A 104 -2.01 27.27 -9.21
CA ASN A 104 -2.00 27.92 -10.51
C ASN A 104 -3.12 27.33 -11.39
N SER A 105 -4.18 28.11 -11.61
CA SER A 105 -5.36 27.70 -12.37
C SER A 105 -5.10 27.49 -13.86
N GLU A 106 -4.08 28.16 -14.43
CA GLU A 106 -3.72 28.07 -15.85
C GLU A 106 -2.94 26.80 -16.18
N GLN A 107 -2.29 26.16 -15.20
CA GLN A 107 -1.53 24.94 -15.46
C GLN A 107 -2.47 23.80 -15.89
N SER A 108 -2.21 23.20 -17.05
CA SER A 108 -2.92 21.99 -17.45
C SER A 108 -2.53 20.82 -16.55
N ILE A 109 -3.55 20.19 -15.98
CA ILE A 109 -3.47 18.98 -15.17
C ILE A 109 -3.61 17.70 -16.00
N ARG A 110 -3.91 17.81 -17.30
CA ARG A 110 -3.93 16.67 -18.24
C ARG A 110 -2.52 16.16 -18.58
N LEU A 111 -1.51 17.03 -18.47
CA LEU A 111 -0.17 16.83 -19.02
C LEU A 111 0.86 16.57 -17.91
N HIS A 112 1.00 15.30 -17.52
CA HIS A 112 1.74 14.89 -16.33
C HIS A 112 3.25 14.61 -16.54
N LYS A 113 3.74 14.81 -17.77
CA LYS A 113 5.15 14.63 -18.16
C LYS A 113 5.70 15.91 -18.76
N GLY A 114 6.38 16.71 -17.96
CA GLY A 114 7.16 17.86 -18.43
C GLY A 114 8.65 17.63 -18.22
N GLY A 115 9.44 17.77 -19.29
CA GLY A 115 10.89 17.68 -19.28
C GLY A 115 11.56 18.77 -20.10
N SER A 116 12.83 19.06 -19.78
CA SER A 116 13.64 20.04 -20.52
C SER A 116 14.60 19.42 -21.54
N GLY A 117 14.76 18.09 -21.55
CA GLY A 117 15.66 17.37 -22.46
C GLY A 117 14.90 16.62 -23.55
N GLY A 118 15.49 16.51 -24.74
CA GLY A 118 14.88 15.86 -25.91
C GLY A 118 15.04 14.34 -25.99
N SER A 119 15.69 13.70 -25.00
CA SER A 119 15.95 12.25 -25.00
C SER A 119 14.76 11.41 -24.53
N ASN A 120 13.76 12.02 -23.88
CA ASN A 120 12.57 11.35 -23.36
C ASN A 120 11.31 12.13 -23.76
N PHE A 121 10.18 11.42 -23.85
CA PHE A 121 8.87 12.02 -24.09
C PHE A 121 8.53 13.12 -23.07
N SER A 122 7.99 14.24 -23.56
CA SER A 122 7.55 15.38 -22.76
C SER A 122 6.40 16.09 -23.47
N TRP A 123 5.50 16.68 -22.71
CA TRP A 123 4.51 17.63 -23.19
C TRP A 123 5.03 19.06 -23.01
N SER A 124 4.88 19.89 -24.04
CA SER A 124 5.34 21.29 -24.01
C SER A 124 4.67 22.10 -22.89
N GLU A 125 3.40 21.84 -22.61
CA GLU A 125 2.65 22.48 -21.52
C GLU A 125 2.56 21.61 -20.24
N GLY A 126 3.26 20.47 -20.22
CA GLY A 126 3.24 19.54 -19.09
C GLY A 126 4.18 19.92 -17.96
N ILE A 127 4.00 19.27 -16.81
CA ILE A 127 4.89 19.38 -15.64
C ILE A 127 5.30 18.00 -15.15
N SER A 128 6.42 17.91 -14.43
CA SER A 128 6.87 16.63 -13.87
C SER A 128 6.06 16.25 -12.64
N MET A 129 4.85 15.71 -12.85
CA MET A 129 3.97 15.33 -11.74
C MET A 129 4.59 14.22 -10.89
N ARG A 130 5.40 13.32 -11.47
CA ARG A 130 6.12 12.29 -10.71
C ARG A 130 7.08 12.87 -9.67
N VAL A 131 7.78 13.96 -10.01
CA VAL A 131 8.70 14.63 -9.07
C VAL A 131 7.92 15.33 -7.96
N LEU A 132 6.82 16.01 -8.31
CA LEU A 132 5.99 16.68 -7.31
C LEU A 132 5.29 15.68 -6.37
N ASP A 133 4.80 14.57 -6.90
CA ASP A 133 4.17 13.51 -6.14
C ASP A 133 5.12 12.94 -5.09
N LYS A 134 6.28 12.44 -5.53
CA LYS A 134 7.28 11.81 -4.65
C LYS A 134 7.75 12.75 -3.53
N ASN A 135 7.91 14.03 -3.83
CA ASN A 135 8.54 14.97 -2.89
C ASN A 135 7.54 15.73 -2.02
N PHE A 136 6.30 15.91 -2.46
CA PHE A 136 5.33 16.78 -1.77
C PHE A 136 3.98 16.11 -1.55
N ILE A 137 3.35 15.54 -2.60
CA ILE A 137 1.95 15.10 -2.47
C ILE A 137 1.83 13.80 -1.65
N THR A 138 2.49 12.72 -2.07
CA THR A 138 2.44 11.44 -1.35
C THR A 138 2.97 11.58 0.09
N PRO A 139 4.11 12.24 0.37
CA PRO A 139 4.57 12.45 1.74
C PRO A 139 3.55 13.17 2.61
N THR A 140 2.93 14.25 2.13
CA THR A 140 1.93 15.00 2.90
C THR A 140 0.63 14.19 3.09
N LEU A 141 0.14 13.49 2.07
CA LEU A 141 -1.04 12.62 2.23
C LEU A 141 -0.83 11.53 3.28
N ARG A 142 0.39 10.96 3.34
CA ARG A 142 0.78 9.96 4.34
C ARG A 142 0.96 10.58 5.73
N GLU A 143 1.54 11.77 5.83
CA GLU A 143 1.75 12.48 7.11
C GLU A 143 0.43 12.68 7.87
N PHE A 144 -0.65 12.99 7.15
CA PHE A 144 -1.98 13.20 7.73
C PHE A 144 -2.87 11.94 7.68
N ASP A 145 -2.32 10.77 7.34
CA ASP A 145 -3.05 9.51 7.18
C ASP A 145 -4.29 9.61 6.27
N LEU A 146 -4.31 10.53 5.30
CA LEU A 146 -5.47 10.78 4.43
C LEU A 146 -5.61 9.71 3.34
N ILE A 147 -4.49 9.33 2.73
CA ILE A 147 -4.42 8.22 1.77
C ILE A 147 -3.14 7.44 2.02
N LYS A 148 -3.27 6.13 2.17
CA LYS A 148 -2.17 5.20 2.42
C LYS A 148 -1.55 4.77 1.09
N LEU A 149 -0.44 5.38 0.73
CA LEU A 149 0.22 5.23 -0.58
C LEU A 149 1.63 4.67 -0.41
N ASN A 150 2.14 3.99 -1.43
CA ASN A 150 3.54 3.58 -1.48
C ASN A 150 4.47 4.80 -1.32
N ARG A 151 5.56 4.65 -0.55
CA ARG A 151 6.55 5.71 -0.27
C ARG A 151 7.13 6.35 -1.53
N ASP A 152 7.26 5.60 -2.62
CA ASP A 152 7.84 6.09 -3.87
C ASP A 152 6.87 6.93 -4.72
N GLY A 153 5.62 7.08 -4.28
CA GLY A 153 4.58 7.87 -4.93
C GLY A 153 3.63 7.05 -5.80
N PHE A 154 2.40 7.51 -5.93
CA PHE A 154 1.38 6.86 -6.76
C PHE A 154 1.67 6.99 -8.26
N MET A 155 2.46 7.99 -8.68
CA MET A 155 2.89 8.20 -10.07
C MET A 155 3.89 7.14 -10.57
N MET A 156 4.26 6.17 -9.72
CA MET A 156 4.95 4.93 -10.14
C MET A 156 4.00 3.93 -10.83
N THR A 157 2.69 4.15 -10.75
CA THR A 157 1.68 3.30 -11.39
C THR A 157 1.76 3.45 -12.91
N ARG A 158 2.16 2.37 -13.60
CA ARG A 158 2.40 2.38 -15.06
C ARG A 158 1.22 2.93 -15.86
N THR A 159 0.00 2.54 -15.51
CA THR A 159 -1.22 2.97 -16.21
C THR A 159 -1.52 4.46 -16.04
N LEU A 160 -1.06 5.12 -14.97
CA LEU A 160 -1.15 6.58 -14.83
C LEU A 160 -0.04 7.31 -15.59
N ALA A 161 1.05 6.63 -15.92
CA ALA A 161 2.20 7.22 -16.57
C ALA A 161 2.22 6.97 -18.09
N GLU A 162 1.09 6.73 -18.75
CA GLU A 162 1.05 6.55 -20.21
C GLU A 162 1.16 7.90 -20.94
N ASN A 163 1.67 7.92 -22.17
CA ASN A 163 1.89 9.15 -22.94
C ASN A 163 0.58 9.70 -23.58
N TYR A 164 -0.50 9.75 -22.81
CA TYR A 164 -1.78 10.33 -23.23
C TYR A 164 -2.17 11.48 -22.30
N PRO A 165 -2.82 12.53 -22.82
CA PRO A 165 -3.43 13.54 -21.96
C PRO A 165 -4.54 12.89 -21.12
N TYR A 166 -4.63 13.23 -19.83
CA TYR A 166 -5.75 12.76 -19.02
C TYR A 166 -7.06 13.36 -19.52
N CYS A 167 -7.95 12.51 -20.00
CA CYS A 167 -9.29 12.82 -20.50
C CYS A 167 -10.15 11.56 -20.40
N SER A 168 -11.45 11.67 -20.68
CA SER A 168 -12.39 10.54 -20.79
C SER A 168 -11.91 9.46 -21.76
N LEU A 169 -11.16 9.84 -22.82
CA LEU A 169 -10.58 8.92 -23.80
C LEU A 169 -9.21 8.34 -23.40
N TYR A 170 -8.75 8.56 -22.17
CA TYR A 170 -7.48 8.02 -21.68
C TYR A 170 -7.50 6.49 -21.73
N LYS A 171 -6.61 5.87 -22.51
CA LYS A 171 -6.76 4.44 -22.88
C LYS A 171 -6.35 3.44 -21.81
N ALA A 172 -5.54 3.84 -20.82
CA ALA A 172 -5.03 2.89 -19.85
C ALA A 172 -6.17 2.34 -18.97
N ALA A 173 -6.07 1.05 -18.65
CA ALA A 173 -6.97 0.38 -17.73
C ALA A 173 -6.63 0.79 -16.29
N ILE A 174 -7.15 1.94 -15.86
CA ILE A 174 -7.05 2.39 -14.47
C ILE A 174 -8.15 1.69 -13.67
N ARG A 175 -7.77 1.03 -12.56
CA ARG A 175 -8.72 0.45 -11.61
C ARG A 175 -9.24 1.52 -10.65
N GLY A 176 -10.54 1.46 -10.33
CA GLY A 176 -11.24 2.46 -9.51
C GLY A 176 -12.25 3.26 -10.34
N LYS A 177 -12.79 4.34 -9.77
CA LYS A 177 -13.79 5.21 -10.42
C LYS A 177 -13.16 6.18 -11.43
N LYS A 178 -12.69 5.61 -12.55
CA LYS A 178 -12.06 6.36 -13.65
C LYS A 178 -12.98 7.42 -14.25
N ASP A 179 -14.25 7.09 -14.46
CA ASP A 179 -15.20 7.99 -15.11
C ASP A 179 -15.41 9.25 -14.26
N SER A 180 -15.64 9.08 -12.95
CA SER A 180 -15.73 10.18 -11.97
C SER A 180 -14.48 11.05 -11.96
N TRP A 181 -13.29 10.43 -11.93
CA TRP A 181 -12.03 11.16 -12.02
C TRP A 181 -11.93 11.97 -13.32
N THR A 182 -12.26 11.39 -14.48
CA THR A 182 -12.20 12.12 -15.74
C THR A 182 -13.23 13.25 -15.83
N CYS A 183 -14.40 13.08 -15.23
CA CYS A 183 -15.41 14.14 -15.09
C CYS A 183 -14.83 15.34 -14.30
N ILE A 184 -14.23 15.06 -13.14
CA ILE A 184 -13.57 16.09 -12.30
C ILE A 184 -12.44 16.79 -13.08
N VAL A 185 -11.58 16.04 -13.78
CA VAL A 185 -10.51 16.63 -14.60
C VAL A 185 -11.07 17.57 -15.68
N ASN A 186 -12.15 17.17 -16.36
CA ASN A 186 -12.76 17.99 -17.39
C ASN A 186 -13.30 19.31 -16.82
N LYS A 187 -14.07 19.24 -15.71
CA LYS A 187 -14.64 20.43 -15.07
C LYS A 187 -13.57 21.36 -14.44
N LEU A 188 -12.43 20.81 -14.01
CA LEU A 188 -11.28 21.62 -13.58
C LEU A 188 -10.60 22.35 -14.74
N GLU A 189 -10.53 21.73 -15.93
CA GLU A 189 -9.88 22.33 -17.10
C GLU A 189 -10.79 23.33 -17.81
N SER A 190 -12.12 23.16 -17.78
CA SER A 190 -13.08 24.15 -18.31
C SER A 190 -13.32 25.33 -17.35
N GLY A 191 -12.84 25.25 -16.10
CA GLY A 191 -13.06 26.28 -15.08
C GLY A 191 -14.44 26.22 -14.41
N GLU A 192 -15.25 25.21 -14.71
CA GLU A 192 -16.55 24.96 -14.07
C GLU A 192 -16.42 24.50 -12.61
N LEU A 193 -15.25 23.99 -12.22
CA LEU A 193 -14.99 23.54 -10.86
C LEU A 193 -13.93 24.39 -10.15
N ASN A 194 -14.30 24.98 -9.00
CA ASN A 194 -13.35 25.62 -8.10
C ASN A 194 -12.47 24.57 -7.43
N ALA A 195 -11.19 24.55 -7.81
CA ALA A 195 -10.21 23.57 -7.32
C ALA A 195 -10.00 23.62 -5.80
N LYS A 196 -10.05 24.80 -5.17
CA LYS A 196 -9.84 24.93 -3.72
C LYS A 196 -11.02 24.34 -2.94
N HIS A 197 -12.25 24.63 -3.36
CA HIS A 197 -13.45 24.07 -2.73
C HIS A 197 -13.49 22.54 -2.86
N ALA A 198 -13.22 22.02 -4.07
CA ALA A 198 -13.14 20.58 -4.29
C ALA A 198 -11.98 19.92 -3.51
N LEU A 199 -10.84 20.59 -3.36
CA LEU A 199 -9.74 20.11 -2.53
C LEU A 199 -10.15 20.04 -1.05
N GLU A 200 -10.74 21.10 -0.52
CA GLU A 200 -11.21 21.13 0.87
C GLU A 200 -12.24 20.04 1.16
N TYR A 201 -13.21 19.85 0.26
CA TYR A 201 -14.18 18.76 0.33
C TYR A 201 -13.49 17.39 0.36
N SER A 202 -12.56 17.16 -0.57
CA SER A 202 -11.83 15.90 -0.65
C SER A 202 -11.03 15.60 0.60
N ILE A 203 -10.30 16.60 1.14
CA ILE A 203 -9.48 16.43 2.36
C ILE A 203 -10.35 16.12 3.58
N LYS A 204 -11.48 16.82 3.77
CA LYS A 204 -12.38 16.54 4.89
C LYS A 204 -13.02 15.15 4.78
N LYS A 205 -13.44 14.74 3.57
CA LYS A 205 -14.01 13.41 3.35
C LYS A 205 -12.98 12.30 3.60
N LEU A 206 -11.75 12.45 3.11
CA LEU A 206 -10.65 11.52 3.37
C LEU A 206 -10.34 11.42 4.88
N ASN A 207 -10.26 12.55 5.57
CA ASN A 207 -10.06 12.58 7.03
C ASN A 207 -11.19 11.88 7.79
N ASN A 208 -12.44 12.04 7.36
CA ASN A 208 -13.58 11.33 7.95
C ASN A 208 -13.46 9.82 7.77
N ASN A 209 -12.98 9.34 6.62
CA ASN A 209 -12.70 7.92 6.41
C ASN A 209 -11.59 7.42 7.33
N THR A 210 -10.51 8.19 7.50
CA THR A 210 -9.42 7.87 8.44
C THR A 210 -9.91 7.80 9.89
N LYS A 211 -10.76 8.74 10.32
CA LYS A 211 -11.40 8.71 11.64
C LYS A 211 -12.25 7.46 11.84
N LYS A 212 -13.13 7.13 10.88
CA LYS A 212 -13.95 5.91 10.94
C LYS A 212 -13.10 4.65 11.09
N PHE A 213 -12.01 4.53 10.34
CA PHE A 213 -11.08 3.39 10.46
C PHE A 213 -10.42 3.34 11.85
N ASN A 214 -9.97 4.49 12.37
CA ASN A 214 -9.38 4.59 13.71
C ASN A 214 -10.37 4.20 14.81
N ASP A 215 -11.65 4.61 14.67
CA ASP A 215 -12.71 4.28 15.61
C ASP A 215 -13.02 2.77 15.57
N LEU A 216 -13.13 2.18 14.37
CA LEU A 216 -13.28 0.73 14.19
C LEU A 216 -12.13 -0.04 14.84
N THR A 217 -10.90 0.42 14.63
CA THR A 217 -9.70 -0.21 15.19
C THR A 217 -9.71 -0.14 16.72
N THR A 218 -10.05 1.02 17.27
CA THR A 218 -10.13 1.21 18.73
C THR A 218 -11.21 0.33 19.35
N ALA A 219 -12.38 0.24 18.72
CA ALA A 219 -13.44 -0.64 19.15
C ALA A 219 -13.02 -2.12 19.12
N CYS A 220 -12.30 -2.55 18.08
CA CYS A 220 -11.76 -3.90 17.96
C CYS A 220 -10.75 -4.21 19.08
N ILE A 221 -9.83 -3.28 19.39
CA ILE A 221 -8.86 -3.43 20.48
C ILE A 221 -9.57 -3.56 21.84
N ASN A 222 -10.55 -2.70 22.12
CA ASN A 222 -11.32 -2.79 23.36
C ASN A 222 -12.04 -4.14 23.47
N LYS A 223 -12.56 -4.67 22.35
CA LYS A 223 -13.18 -5.99 22.29
C LYS A 223 -12.18 -7.12 22.55
N LEU A 224 -10.96 -6.99 22.03
CA LEU A 224 -9.89 -7.94 22.31
C LEU A 224 -9.53 -7.94 23.80
N ASP A 225 -9.44 -6.77 24.43
CA ASP A 225 -9.14 -6.63 25.85
C ASP A 225 -10.21 -7.31 26.74
N GLU A 226 -11.50 -7.21 26.38
CA GLU A 226 -12.60 -7.96 27.03
C GLU A 226 -12.40 -9.48 26.96
N LYS A 227 -11.69 -9.97 25.93
CA LYS A 227 -11.46 -11.39 25.65
C LYS A 227 -10.07 -11.87 26.04
N LYS A 228 -9.26 -11.03 26.72
CA LYS A 228 -7.87 -11.36 27.09
C LYS A 228 -7.71 -12.69 27.84
N SER A 229 -8.64 -13.04 28.72
CA SER A 229 -8.59 -14.32 29.45
C SER A 229 -8.73 -15.53 28.52
N TYR A 230 -9.47 -15.42 27.41
CA TYR A 230 -9.61 -16.49 26.42
C TYR A 230 -8.26 -16.79 25.73
N PHE A 231 -7.45 -15.76 25.47
CA PHE A 231 -6.16 -15.88 24.80
C PHE A 231 -4.98 -16.16 25.75
N SER A 232 -5.25 -16.61 26.98
CA SER A 232 -4.22 -16.97 27.98
C SER A 232 -3.52 -18.31 27.72
N ASN A 233 -3.79 -18.97 26.59
CA ASN A 233 -3.12 -20.20 26.20
C ASN A 233 -2.92 -20.28 24.67
N LYS A 234 -1.90 -21.04 24.27
CA LYS A 234 -1.46 -21.19 22.88
C LYS A 234 -2.57 -21.75 22.00
N LYS A 235 -3.28 -22.77 22.49
CA LYS A 235 -4.32 -23.49 21.74
C LYS A 235 -5.44 -22.56 21.28
N ASN A 236 -5.93 -21.70 22.16
CA ASN A 236 -7.00 -20.75 21.82
C ASN A 236 -6.55 -19.70 20.82
N SER A 237 -5.32 -19.19 20.96
CA SER A 237 -4.74 -18.20 20.04
C SER A 237 -4.53 -18.78 18.64
N LEU A 238 -3.95 -19.99 18.56
CA LEU A 238 -3.77 -20.73 17.31
C LEU A 238 -5.11 -21.03 16.63
N ALA A 239 -6.10 -21.49 17.38
CA ALA A 239 -7.44 -21.78 16.85
C ALA A 239 -8.11 -20.51 16.31
N PHE A 240 -8.01 -19.39 17.02
CA PHE A 240 -8.55 -18.10 16.55
C PHE A 240 -7.92 -17.65 15.24
N ILE A 241 -6.58 -17.69 15.14
CA ILE A 241 -5.88 -17.31 13.91
C ILE A 241 -6.25 -18.23 12.75
N THR A 242 -6.27 -19.53 12.98
CA THR A 242 -6.62 -20.53 11.95
C THR A 242 -8.04 -20.29 11.42
N ASN A 243 -9.00 -20.01 12.32
CA ASN A 243 -10.37 -19.67 11.94
C ASN A 243 -10.45 -18.35 11.17
N LEU A 244 -9.72 -17.31 11.61
CA LEU A 244 -9.69 -16.03 10.91
C LEU A 244 -9.15 -16.18 9.49
N VAL A 245 -8.01 -16.85 9.33
CA VAL A 245 -7.37 -17.10 8.03
C VAL A 245 -8.27 -17.92 7.11
N SER A 246 -9.00 -18.91 7.64
CA SER A 246 -9.86 -19.77 6.83
C SER A 246 -11.14 -19.08 6.33
N ASN A 247 -11.56 -17.98 6.95
CA ASN A 247 -12.84 -17.32 6.69
C ASN A 247 -12.72 -15.95 6.00
N THR A 248 -11.52 -15.55 5.59
CA THR A 248 -11.26 -14.26 4.95
C THR A 248 -10.86 -14.43 3.48
N ASP A 249 -11.30 -13.50 2.63
CA ASP A 249 -10.88 -13.43 1.22
C ASP A 249 -9.38 -13.11 1.06
N TYR A 250 -8.70 -12.74 2.15
CA TYR A 250 -7.28 -12.35 2.18
C TYR A 250 -6.40 -13.37 2.92
N ALA A 251 -6.79 -14.65 2.92
CA ALA A 251 -6.21 -15.71 3.76
C ALA A 251 -4.68 -15.73 3.76
N ALA A 252 -4.05 -15.78 2.58
CA ALA A 252 -2.59 -15.82 2.46
C ALA A 252 -1.90 -14.63 3.15
N ARG A 253 -2.44 -13.42 2.98
CA ARG A 253 -1.84 -12.21 3.57
C ARG A 253 -2.07 -12.14 5.08
N ILE A 254 -3.24 -12.52 5.57
CA ILE A 254 -3.49 -12.57 7.02
C ILE A 254 -2.61 -13.64 7.67
N PHE A 255 -2.34 -14.75 6.97
CA PHE A 255 -1.43 -15.80 7.42
C PHE A 255 0.00 -15.29 7.61
N GLU A 256 0.54 -14.59 6.61
CA GLU A 256 1.84 -13.89 6.70
C GLU A 256 1.88 -12.91 7.89
N VAL A 257 0.86 -12.05 8.03
CA VAL A 257 0.78 -11.06 9.11
C VAL A 257 0.69 -11.74 10.48
N SER A 258 -0.02 -12.86 10.58
CA SER A 258 -0.17 -13.61 11.83
C SER A 258 1.14 -14.23 12.28
N MET A 259 1.89 -14.85 11.37
CA MET A 259 3.23 -15.37 11.69
C MET A 259 4.18 -14.22 12.07
N HIS A 260 4.18 -13.13 11.30
CA HIS A 260 5.01 -11.97 11.60
C HIS A 260 4.63 -11.33 12.94
N ALA A 261 3.36 -11.31 13.33
CA ALA A 261 2.90 -10.77 14.60
C ALA A 261 3.47 -11.53 15.81
N LEU A 262 3.67 -12.85 15.70
CA LEU A 262 4.36 -13.63 16.74
C LEU A 262 5.82 -13.18 16.86
N PHE A 263 6.51 -13.03 15.73
CA PHE A 263 7.90 -12.58 15.71
C PHE A 263 8.06 -11.12 16.19
N GLN A 264 7.03 -10.27 16.06
CA GLN A 264 7.03 -8.95 16.69
C GLN A 264 7.12 -9.06 18.21
N VAL A 265 6.42 -10.01 18.83
CA VAL A 265 6.51 -10.25 20.29
C VAL A 265 7.95 -10.62 20.65
N LEU A 266 8.53 -11.58 19.94
CA LEU A 266 9.91 -12.02 20.16
C LEU A 266 10.92 -10.87 19.99
N SER A 267 10.72 -10.02 18.97
CA SER A 267 11.56 -8.83 18.76
C SER A 267 11.45 -7.84 19.91
N GLU A 268 10.23 -7.58 20.41
CA GLU A 268 9.98 -6.63 21.49
C GLU A 268 10.52 -7.13 22.84
N LYS A 269 10.61 -8.44 23.02
CA LYS A 269 11.18 -9.11 24.19
C LYS A 269 12.67 -9.45 24.05
N ASN A 270 13.29 -9.11 22.92
CA ASN A 270 14.69 -9.42 22.60
C ASN A 270 15.01 -10.94 22.68
N CYS A 271 14.12 -11.79 22.17
CA CYS A 271 14.27 -13.25 22.22
C CYS A 271 15.19 -13.84 21.15
N PHE A 272 15.84 -13.03 20.33
CA PHE A 272 16.81 -13.44 19.32
C PHE A 272 17.85 -12.35 19.06
N GLU A 273 19.00 -12.74 18.52
CA GLU A 273 20.03 -11.80 18.05
C GLU A 273 19.67 -11.25 16.67
N GLY A 274 19.80 -9.93 16.49
CA GLY A 274 19.44 -9.24 15.25
C GLY A 274 18.16 -8.40 15.38
N GLU A 275 17.61 -8.01 14.23
CA GLU A 275 16.38 -7.23 14.15
C GLU A 275 15.36 -7.93 13.26
N LEU A 276 14.09 -7.91 13.68
CA LEU A 276 12.99 -8.30 12.81
C LEU A 276 12.84 -7.27 11.69
N LYS A 277 13.06 -7.70 10.46
CA LYS A 277 12.82 -6.87 9.29
C LYS A 277 11.33 -6.59 9.15
N ALA A 278 10.99 -5.36 8.78
CA ALA A 278 9.60 -4.98 8.60
C ALA A 278 8.92 -5.80 7.49
N LEU A 279 7.66 -6.16 7.71
CA LEU A 279 6.85 -6.93 6.76
C LEU A 279 6.83 -6.24 5.39
N SER A 280 7.11 -7.02 4.35
CA SER A 280 7.12 -6.53 2.98
C SER A 280 5.70 -6.22 2.48
N GLN A 281 5.56 -5.29 1.54
CA GLN A 281 4.27 -4.96 0.93
C GLN A 281 3.77 -6.09 0.02
N MET A 282 2.46 -6.31 -0.04
CA MET A 282 1.81 -7.41 -0.80
C MET A 282 2.13 -7.42 -2.30
N ARG A 283 2.62 -6.30 -2.86
CA ARG A 283 2.99 -6.15 -4.29
C ARG A 283 4.46 -5.83 -4.51
N SER A 284 5.30 -6.00 -3.49
CA SER A 284 6.74 -5.87 -3.67
C SER A 284 7.22 -7.05 -4.52
N ALA A 285 7.84 -6.77 -5.67
CA ALA A 285 8.32 -7.84 -6.53
C ALA A 285 9.50 -8.53 -5.83
N ASN A 286 9.31 -9.78 -5.37
CA ASN A 286 10.35 -10.58 -4.68
C ASN A 286 11.71 -10.54 -5.40
N LYS A 287 11.70 -10.53 -6.74
CA LYS A 287 12.92 -10.42 -7.57
C LYS A 287 13.74 -9.14 -7.40
N LYS A 288 13.18 -8.04 -6.90
CA LYS A 288 13.92 -6.77 -6.71
C LYS A 288 14.41 -6.56 -5.28
N HIS A 289 13.80 -7.20 -4.28
CA HIS A 289 14.09 -6.95 -2.87
C HIS A 289 15.07 -7.95 -2.22
N LYS A 290 15.40 -9.06 -2.90
CA LYS A 290 16.37 -10.08 -2.44
C LYS A 290 16.05 -10.69 -1.06
N ASN A 291 14.78 -10.69 -0.68
CA ASN A 291 14.33 -11.39 0.52
C ASN A 291 14.33 -12.90 0.26
N ILE A 292 14.64 -13.67 1.29
CA ILE A 292 14.51 -15.12 1.33
C ILE A 292 13.03 -15.49 1.49
N GLY A 293 12.37 -14.95 2.52
CA GLY A 293 10.97 -15.20 2.87
C GLY A 293 10.22 -13.95 3.35
N ASP A 294 9.04 -14.15 3.93
CA ASP A 294 8.14 -13.08 4.40
C ASP A 294 8.57 -12.50 5.75
N ILE A 295 9.16 -13.35 6.60
CA ILE A 295 9.72 -13.01 7.90
C ILE A 295 11.23 -13.20 7.82
N GLU A 296 11.99 -12.19 8.25
CA GLU A 296 13.45 -12.23 8.26
C GLU A 296 13.99 -11.61 9.55
N ILE A 297 14.90 -12.32 10.21
CA ILE A 297 15.77 -11.77 11.24
C ILE A 297 17.10 -11.43 10.58
N VAL A 298 17.49 -10.16 10.67
CA VAL A 298 18.67 -9.62 9.99
C VAL A 298 19.68 -9.04 10.98
N SER A 299 20.92 -8.83 10.52
CA SER A 299 21.92 -8.13 11.32
C SER A 299 21.51 -6.69 11.62
N THR A 300 21.73 -6.25 12.87
CA THR A 300 21.60 -4.84 13.30
C THR A 300 22.52 -3.88 12.53
N THR A 301 23.59 -4.40 11.92
CA THR A 301 24.59 -3.59 11.21
C THR A 301 24.40 -3.59 9.69
N ASN A 302 23.65 -4.56 9.15
CA ASN A 302 23.41 -4.71 7.72
C ASN A 302 22.12 -5.49 7.46
N ASP A 303 21.07 -4.80 7.04
CA ASP A 303 19.73 -5.33 6.76
C ASP A 303 19.67 -6.33 5.59
N ARG A 304 20.79 -6.51 4.87
CA ARG A 304 20.95 -7.52 3.81
C ARG A 304 21.50 -8.83 4.31
N MET A 305 22.03 -8.90 5.53
CA MET A 305 22.53 -10.13 6.13
C MET A 305 21.41 -10.80 6.92
N VAL A 306 20.80 -11.82 6.32
CA VAL A 306 19.72 -12.59 6.93
C VAL A 306 20.30 -13.75 7.75
N PHE A 307 19.84 -13.93 8.98
CA PHE A 307 20.19 -15.07 9.85
C PHE A 307 19.09 -16.14 9.84
N GLU A 308 17.84 -15.71 9.95
CA GLU A 308 16.67 -16.58 10.00
C GLU A 308 15.62 -16.07 9.04
N SER A 309 14.97 -16.97 8.29
CA SER A 309 13.86 -16.59 7.42
C SER A 309 12.75 -17.63 7.34
N TRP A 310 11.51 -17.16 7.31
CA TRP A 310 10.32 -17.98 7.12
C TRP A 310 9.44 -17.44 6.00
N ASP A 311 9.01 -18.31 5.10
CA ASP A 311 8.12 -18.01 3.97
C ASP A 311 6.76 -18.71 4.19
N ALA A 312 5.68 -17.93 4.23
CA ALA A 312 4.34 -18.41 4.54
C ALA A 312 3.64 -18.90 3.27
N LYS A 313 3.10 -20.11 3.30
CA LYS A 313 2.49 -20.76 2.13
C LYS A 313 1.08 -21.22 2.45
N PHE A 314 0.11 -20.37 2.16
CA PHE A 314 -1.30 -20.70 2.31
C PHE A 314 -1.84 -21.43 1.07
N GLY A 315 -2.57 -22.53 1.28
CA GLY A 315 -3.19 -23.33 0.22
C GLY A 315 -2.21 -24.12 -0.65
N LYS A 316 -0.94 -24.24 -0.24
CA LYS A 316 0.11 -24.95 -0.98
C LYS A 316 0.99 -25.80 -0.06
N ALA A 317 0.68 -27.09 0.05
CA ALA A 317 1.41 -28.04 0.89
C ALA A 317 2.63 -28.70 0.20
N TYR A 318 2.67 -28.72 -1.14
CA TYR A 318 3.77 -29.28 -1.93
C TYR A 318 4.68 -28.15 -2.42
N LEU A 319 5.96 -28.20 -2.04
CA LEU A 319 6.89 -27.07 -2.11
C LEU A 319 8.17 -27.34 -2.91
N ARG A 320 8.12 -28.27 -3.87
CA ARG A 320 9.30 -28.63 -4.67
C ARG A 320 9.82 -27.44 -5.49
N ASP A 321 8.94 -26.64 -6.08
CA ASP A 321 9.32 -25.47 -6.88
C ASP A 321 9.85 -24.34 -5.98
N GLU A 322 9.23 -24.13 -4.81
CA GLU A 322 9.66 -23.16 -3.81
C GLU A 322 11.07 -23.45 -3.29
N LEU A 323 11.44 -24.73 -3.15
CA LEU A 323 12.80 -25.11 -2.79
C LEU A 323 13.82 -24.76 -3.90
N ASP A 324 13.46 -24.87 -5.18
CA ASP A 324 14.35 -24.40 -6.25
C ASP A 324 14.53 -22.88 -6.18
N GLU A 325 13.44 -22.12 -6.00
CA GLU A 325 13.52 -20.66 -5.82
C GLU A 325 14.33 -20.27 -4.58
N LEU A 326 14.29 -21.06 -3.51
CA LEU A 326 15.10 -20.86 -2.31
C LEU A 326 16.59 -21.02 -2.62
N GLY A 327 16.97 -22.00 -3.44
CA GLY A 327 18.36 -22.19 -3.88
C GLY A 327 18.93 -20.92 -4.51
N ASP A 328 18.22 -20.33 -5.47
CA ASP A 328 18.62 -19.07 -6.14
C ASP A 328 18.79 -17.90 -5.13
N LYS A 329 17.96 -17.87 -4.08
CA LYS A 329 18.00 -16.82 -3.05
C LYS A 329 19.19 -17.03 -2.09
N LEU A 330 19.49 -18.28 -1.72
CA LEU A 330 20.57 -18.63 -0.80
C LEU A 330 21.96 -18.34 -1.37
N GLU A 331 22.14 -18.41 -2.70
CA GLU A 331 23.39 -17.99 -3.36
C GLU A 331 23.81 -16.55 -3.01
N LEU A 332 22.83 -15.68 -2.74
CA LEU A 332 23.04 -14.28 -2.40
C LEU A 332 23.07 -14.03 -0.88
N GLN A 333 22.85 -15.05 -0.06
CA GLN A 333 22.62 -14.95 1.39
C GLN A 333 23.46 -15.97 2.19
N PRO A 334 24.81 -15.87 2.15
CA PRO A 334 25.70 -16.86 2.76
C PRO A 334 25.69 -16.92 4.29
N MET A 335 25.00 -15.96 4.95
CA MET A 335 24.93 -15.87 6.41
C MET A 335 23.65 -16.49 6.99
N ALA A 336 22.74 -16.98 6.14
CA ALA A 336 21.52 -17.63 6.59
C ALA A 336 21.86 -18.92 7.34
N GLN A 337 21.29 -19.07 8.53
CA GLN A 337 21.49 -20.24 9.41
C GLN A 337 20.25 -21.12 9.45
N LEU A 338 19.07 -20.49 9.41
CA LEU A 338 17.78 -21.18 9.41
C LEU A 338 16.88 -20.55 8.36
N VAL A 339 16.36 -21.37 7.46
CA VAL A 339 15.35 -20.97 6.48
C VAL A 339 14.22 -21.99 6.49
N GLY A 340 12.99 -21.55 6.28
CA GLY A 340 11.91 -22.52 6.19
C GLY A 340 10.62 -22.01 5.56
N PHE A 341 9.78 -22.98 5.26
CA PHE A 341 8.42 -22.77 4.78
C PHE A 341 7.43 -23.20 5.85
N VAL A 342 6.39 -22.41 6.02
CA VAL A 342 5.28 -22.72 6.93
C VAL A 342 3.99 -22.80 6.12
N VAL A 343 3.32 -23.95 6.18
CA VAL A 343 2.08 -24.21 5.44
C VAL A 343 0.88 -24.25 6.38
N ASP A 344 -0.29 -23.89 5.88
CA ASP A 344 -1.56 -23.90 6.63
C ASP A 344 -2.17 -25.31 6.81
N SER A 345 -1.50 -26.34 6.28
CA SER A 345 -1.92 -27.74 6.30
C SER A 345 -0.73 -28.67 6.59
N GLU A 346 -0.94 -29.99 6.55
CA GLU A 346 0.17 -30.94 6.71
C GLU A 346 1.12 -30.86 5.50
N PRO A 347 2.43 -30.64 5.70
CA PRO A 347 3.39 -30.59 4.61
C PRO A 347 3.43 -31.87 3.77
N MET A 348 3.46 -31.73 2.44
CA MET A 348 3.66 -32.87 1.54
C MET A 348 5.15 -33.17 1.37
N LEU A 349 5.70 -33.98 2.28
CA LEU A 349 7.11 -34.40 2.29
C LEU A 349 7.36 -35.62 1.38
N SER A 350 7.12 -35.48 0.07
CA SER A 350 7.49 -36.50 -0.89
C SER A 350 9.01 -36.67 -0.99
N LYS A 351 9.46 -37.81 -1.52
CA LYS A 351 10.90 -38.16 -1.59
C LYS A 351 11.74 -37.07 -2.27
N ASP A 352 11.22 -36.49 -3.34
CA ASP A 352 11.89 -35.43 -4.11
C ASP A 352 11.95 -34.09 -3.36
N VAL A 353 10.94 -33.77 -2.54
CA VAL A 353 10.95 -32.59 -1.65
C VAL A 353 12.01 -32.77 -0.56
N VAL A 354 12.01 -33.92 0.12
CA VAL A 354 13.00 -34.22 1.18
C VAL A 354 14.42 -34.23 0.61
N GLN A 355 14.62 -34.87 -0.55
CA GLN A 355 15.93 -34.90 -1.20
C GLN A 355 16.42 -33.49 -1.55
N LYS A 356 15.53 -32.62 -2.06
CA LYS A 356 15.90 -31.24 -2.40
C LYS A 356 16.18 -30.40 -1.14
N GLN A 357 15.40 -30.59 -0.08
CA GLN A 357 15.63 -29.96 1.22
C GLN A 357 17.02 -30.30 1.78
N GLU A 358 17.38 -31.59 1.78
CA GLU A 358 18.70 -32.07 2.21
C GLU A 358 19.83 -31.55 1.31
N GLU A 359 19.62 -31.51 -0.02
CA GLU A 359 20.57 -30.95 -0.98
C GLU A 359 20.90 -29.50 -0.64
N LEU A 360 19.89 -28.64 -0.46
CA LEU A 360 20.08 -27.23 -0.12
C LEU A 360 20.76 -27.06 1.24
N ALA A 361 20.34 -27.83 2.24
CA ALA A 361 20.92 -27.78 3.57
C ALA A 361 22.43 -28.09 3.53
N ASN A 362 22.83 -29.09 2.75
CA ASN A 362 24.23 -29.48 2.58
C ASN A 362 25.03 -28.49 1.73
N VAL A 363 24.48 -28.02 0.61
CA VAL A 363 25.17 -27.10 -0.32
C VAL A 363 25.44 -25.75 0.33
N PHE A 364 24.45 -25.20 1.04
CA PHE A 364 24.53 -23.86 1.64
C PHE A 364 24.91 -23.88 3.12
N ASN A 365 25.07 -25.06 3.73
CA ASN A 365 25.33 -25.22 5.17
C ASN A 365 24.32 -24.45 6.04
N VAL A 366 23.03 -24.66 5.74
CA VAL A 366 21.89 -23.98 6.36
C VAL A 366 20.88 -25.02 6.84
N GLU A 367 20.18 -24.75 7.94
CA GLU A 367 19.03 -25.56 8.34
C GLU A 367 17.82 -25.18 7.47
N VAL A 368 17.28 -26.13 6.72
CA VAL A 368 16.06 -25.93 5.90
C VAL A 368 14.90 -26.68 6.56
N LYS A 369 13.79 -26.00 6.86
CA LYS A 369 12.58 -26.60 7.46
C LYS A 369 11.34 -26.44 6.59
N ILE A 370 10.47 -27.44 6.63
CA ILE A 370 9.11 -27.35 6.10
C ILE A 370 8.18 -27.83 7.21
N LEU A 371 7.32 -26.96 7.70
CA LEU A 371 6.50 -27.20 8.89
C LEU A 371 5.03 -26.86 8.62
N SER A 372 4.12 -27.58 9.27
CA SER A 372 2.76 -27.09 9.45
C SER A 372 2.77 -25.85 10.35
N PHE A 373 1.72 -25.04 10.26
CA PHE A 373 1.59 -23.87 11.11
C PHE A 373 1.61 -24.22 12.60
N GLU A 374 0.95 -25.30 13.00
CA GLU A 374 0.94 -25.79 14.39
C GLU A 374 2.35 -26.16 14.86
N GLN A 375 3.10 -26.94 14.06
CA GLN A 375 4.48 -27.32 14.37
C GLN A 375 5.40 -26.10 14.52
N TRP A 376 5.26 -25.12 13.63
CA TRP A 376 6.04 -23.89 13.69
C TRP A 376 5.72 -23.06 14.94
N VAL A 377 4.44 -22.97 15.31
CA VAL A 377 4.01 -22.29 16.55
C VAL A 377 4.56 -23.00 17.78
N ASP A 378 4.51 -24.34 17.81
CA ASP A 378 5.03 -25.13 18.93
C ASP A 378 6.51 -24.90 19.15
N ILE A 379 7.32 -24.99 18.09
CA ILE A 379 8.77 -24.74 18.16
C ILE A 379 9.05 -23.30 18.58
N THR A 380 8.27 -22.33 18.09
CA THR A 380 8.45 -20.92 18.43
C THR A 380 8.13 -20.65 19.90
N PHE A 381 7.07 -21.26 20.44
CA PHE A 381 6.69 -21.15 21.85
C PHE A 381 7.73 -21.83 22.77
N GLU A 382 8.21 -23.01 22.40
CA GLU A 382 9.24 -23.73 23.15
C GLU A 382 10.57 -22.96 23.18
N ARG A 383 10.97 -22.35 22.05
CA ARG A 383 12.19 -21.54 21.95
C ARG A 383 12.28 -20.43 23.00
N VAL A 384 11.14 -19.90 23.44
CA VAL A 384 11.08 -18.74 24.34
C VAL A 384 10.41 -19.00 25.67
N SER A 385 10.07 -20.26 25.99
CA SER A 385 9.32 -20.62 27.20
C SER A 385 10.04 -20.27 28.51
N GLU A 386 11.36 -20.11 28.47
CA GLU A 386 12.16 -19.66 29.62
C GLU A 386 12.11 -18.14 29.84
N TYR A 387 11.74 -17.36 28.81
CA TYR A 387 11.78 -15.89 28.82
C TYR A 387 10.40 -15.24 28.89
N ILE A 388 9.38 -15.89 28.34
CA ILE A 388 8.00 -15.40 28.33
C ILE A 388 7.02 -16.53 28.65
N SER A 389 6.02 -16.23 29.48
CA SER A 389 4.99 -17.20 29.81
C SER A 389 4.12 -17.51 28.59
N GLU A 390 3.59 -18.74 28.49
CA GLU A 390 2.67 -19.09 27.40
C GLU A 390 1.47 -18.12 27.33
N ALA A 391 0.94 -17.71 28.48
CA ALA A 391 -0.19 -16.81 28.56
C ALA A 391 0.13 -15.42 28.02
N ASP A 392 1.30 -14.87 28.35
CA ASP A 392 1.72 -13.56 27.85
C ASP A 392 2.03 -13.62 26.36
N LEU A 393 2.77 -14.64 25.89
CA LEU A 393 3.08 -14.80 24.47
C LEU A 393 1.81 -14.95 23.63
N SER A 394 0.86 -15.76 24.10
CA SER A 394 -0.44 -15.97 23.44
C SER A 394 -1.24 -14.68 23.31
N ASN A 395 -1.36 -13.93 24.40
CA ASN A 395 -2.08 -12.65 24.41
C ASN A 395 -1.39 -11.60 23.53
N GLU A 396 -0.07 -11.45 23.68
CA GLU A 396 0.70 -10.47 22.91
C GLU A 396 0.72 -10.82 21.42
N TRP A 397 0.66 -12.10 21.05
CA TRP A 397 0.55 -12.53 19.66
C TRP A 397 -0.74 -12.02 19.00
N ILE A 398 -1.90 -12.26 19.62
CA ILE A 398 -3.19 -11.78 19.09
C ILE A 398 -3.25 -10.26 19.11
N ASN A 399 -2.76 -9.63 20.17
CA ASN A 399 -2.69 -8.17 20.24
C ASN A 399 -1.83 -7.59 19.11
N ASN A 400 -0.66 -8.16 18.83
CA ASN A 400 0.22 -7.71 17.76
C ASN A 400 -0.40 -7.92 16.38
N LEU A 401 -1.18 -8.98 16.19
CA LEU A 401 -1.96 -9.21 14.97
C LEU A 401 -3.01 -8.10 14.77
N VAL A 402 -3.85 -7.84 15.78
CA VAL A 402 -4.88 -6.79 15.73
C VAL A 402 -4.27 -5.41 15.54
N LEU A 403 -3.19 -5.09 16.26
CA LEU A 403 -2.49 -3.82 16.11
C LEU A 403 -1.81 -3.69 14.74
N SER A 404 -1.32 -4.77 14.14
CA SER A 404 -0.73 -4.74 12.79
C SER A 404 -1.81 -4.49 11.73
N LEU A 405 -2.92 -5.23 11.78
CA LEU A 405 -4.05 -5.08 10.84
C LEU A 405 -4.80 -3.75 11.03
N GLY A 406 -4.87 -3.25 12.26
CA GLY A 406 -5.32 -1.90 12.63
C GLY A 406 -4.28 -0.80 12.37
N GLN A 407 -3.11 -1.15 11.82
CA GLN A 407 -2.01 -0.25 11.46
C GLN A 407 -1.46 0.62 12.61
N ARG A 408 -1.53 0.12 13.84
CA ARG A 408 -0.87 0.71 15.02
C ARG A 408 0.60 0.31 15.15
N LYS A 409 1.06 -0.72 14.40
CA LYS A 409 2.46 -1.22 14.40
C LYS A 409 3.21 -1.01 13.09
N ARG A 410 3.08 0.16 12.46
CA ARG A 410 3.69 0.43 11.13
C ARG A 410 5.21 0.26 11.04
N LYS A 411 5.94 0.41 12.14
CA LYS A 411 7.40 0.17 12.16
C LYS A 411 7.72 -1.30 11.80
N PHE A 412 6.91 -2.23 12.31
CA PHE A 412 7.06 -3.66 12.07
C PHE A 412 6.24 -4.14 10.88
N ALA A 413 5.01 -3.65 10.74
CA ALA A 413 4.08 -4.06 9.69
C ALA A 413 3.57 -2.81 8.96
N PRO A 414 4.32 -2.25 8.00
CA PRO A 414 3.97 -1.03 7.26
C PRO A 414 2.85 -1.27 6.23
N ILE A 415 1.80 -2.01 6.57
CA ILE A 415 0.71 -2.43 5.70
C ILE A 415 0.02 -1.18 5.12
N ASP A 416 0.23 -0.90 3.84
CA ASP A 416 -0.36 0.25 3.14
C ASP A 416 -1.76 -0.06 2.60
N GLU A 417 -2.22 -1.31 2.71
CA GLU A 417 -3.58 -1.74 2.43
C GLU A 417 -4.49 -1.35 3.63
N PRO A 418 -5.40 -0.36 3.49
CA PRO A 418 -6.48 -0.20 4.46
C PRO A 418 -7.52 -1.29 4.19
N CYS A 419 -7.87 -2.03 5.23
CA CYS A 419 -8.97 -2.97 5.15
C CYS A 419 -9.79 -2.81 6.44
N ASP A 420 -10.70 -1.84 6.44
CA ASP A 420 -11.81 -1.82 7.40
C ASP A 420 -12.43 -3.23 7.49
N THR A 421 -12.44 -3.97 6.38
CA THR A 421 -12.86 -5.37 6.31
C THR A 421 -12.06 -6.27 7.25
N TRP A 422 -10.73 -6.23 7.29
CA TRP A 422 -9.95 -7.05 8.24
C TRP A 422 -10.31 -6.73 9.70
N VAL A 423 -10.41 -5.45 10.04
CA VAL A 423 -10.79 -5.04 11.42
C VAL A 423 -12.21 -5.51 11.74
N LYS A 424 -13.14 -5.43 10.78
CA LYS A 424 -14.51 -5.93 10.92
C LYS A 424 -14.57 -7.45 11.03
N GLU A 425 -13.80 -8.18 10.24
CA GLU A 425 -13.70 -9.64 10.26
C GLU A 425 -13.15 -10.13 11.60
N ILE A 426 -12.04 -9.55 12.09
CA ILE A 426 -11.50 -9.85 13.42
C ILE A 426 -12.55 -9.55 14.50
N THR A 427 -13.22 -8.40 14.42
CA THR A 427 -14.26 -8.04 15.40
C THR A 427 -15.41 -9.06 15.36
N ALA A 428 -15.80 -9.54 14.18
CA ALA A 428 -16.81 -10.57 14.02
C ALA A 428 -16.36 -11.91 14.62
N GLU A 429 -15.10 -12.33 14.44
CA GLU A 429 -14.56 -13.53 15.09
C GLU A 429 -14.49 -13.37 16.61
N LEU A 430 -14.05 -12.21 17.13
CA LEU A 430 -14.03 -11.92 18.56
C LEU A 430 -15.42 -11.96 19.21
N ASN A 431 -16.47 -11.63 18.45
CA ASN A 431 -17.86 -11.71 18.91
C ASN A 431 -18.39 -13.15 19.03
N LYS A 432 -17.71 -14.13 18.43
CA LYS A 432 -18.07 -15.56 18.56
C LYS A 432 -17.47 -16.21 19.80
N LEU A 433 -16.47 -15.57 20.40
CA LEU A 433 -15.89 -15.92 21.71
C LEU A 433 -16.76 -15.35 22.84
#